data_AF-A0A2N6A6K8-F1
#
_entry.id   AF-A0A2N6A6K8-F1
#
_cell.length_a   1.000
_cell.length_b   1.000
_cell.length_c   1.000
_cell.angle_alpha   90.00
_cell.angle_beta   90.00
_cell.angle_gamma   90.00
#
_symmetry.space_group_name_H-M   'P 1'
#
loop_
_entity.id
_entity.type
_entity.pdbx_description
1 polymer ?
#
loop_
_entity_poly.entity_id
_entity_poly.type
_entity_poly.pdbx_seq_one_letter_code
_entity_poly.pdbx_strand_id
1 'polypeptide(L)'
;MIKKIFFVTALIFVFSVLYTDTTYSASCPELMSGEVVKAHNGSAVYFVTEDLETKYYANDEIFFTWHESWDIVRAIDGACLDLYPLAAPAGMTYRPGSRLIKRLESPSIYVVSADGIRSKVQSPSILTELYGSSWGVLVRDVPSYNWPNYKKGPNLTQAIPHAGQLIKTASRDTVYYVGSDGLSKLSGSLHLWNQDVRTVSDAVFNSLYELGVVVTQAEIADELLFNIVDTTVVPDTVEVITDVPETVPDSPEVVVVEPVNEPVSVYETSVLEQQTIDELNAYRETYGLSPVVHDDLLFDIAYNHSEYMFDTDDFAHVGFEDRFDRANTEGSRIYCTENLAWNYPNAYDVVWVGWKDSPDHNAAMLKPNITHVGMSWVGAYVTMFACE
;
A
#
# COMPACT_ATOMS: atom_id res chain seq x y z
N MET A 1 -71.38 56.25 -34.71
CA MET A 1 -70.06 55.77 -34.25
C MET A 1 -70.28 54.64 -33.24
N ILE A 2 -70.11 53.39 -33.64
CA ILE A 2 -70.14 52.23 -32.74
C ILE A 2 -68.89 51.42 -33.05
N LYS A 3 -67.89 51.47 -32.15
CA LYS A 3 -66.65 50.69 -32.24
C LYS A 3 -66.96 49.27 -31.77
N LYS A 4 -66.79 48.28 -32.66
CA LYS A 4 -66.83 46.85 -32.30
C LYS A 4 -65.49 46.46 -31.69
N ILE A 5 -65.52 45.99 -30.44
CA ILE A 5 -64.36 45.44 -29.73
C ILE A 5 -64.33 43.93 -30.04
N PHE A 6 -63.25 43.46 -30.66
CA PHE A 6 -62.97 42.04 -30.83
C PHE A 6 -62.22 41.54 -29.58
N PHE A 7 -62.81 40.59 -28.85
CA PHE A 7 -62.12 39.81 -27.84
C PHE A 7 -61.36 38.67 -28.53
N VAL A 8 -60.03 38.69 -28.46
CA VAL A 8 -59.18 37.56 -28.88
C VAL A 8 -58.85 36.78 -27.61
N THR A 9 -59.51 35.63 -27.43
CA THR A 9 -59.19 34.67 -26.38
C THR A 9 -57.95 33.88 -26.82
N ALA A 10 -56.79 34.19 -26.23
CA ALA A 10 -55.58 33.40 -26.44
C ALA A 10 -55.67 32.10 -25.62
N LEU A 11 -55.79 30.97 -26.32
CA LEU A 11 -55.73 29.64 -25.72
C LEU A 11 -54.25 29.32 -25.42
N ILE A 12 -53.84 29.33 -24.15
CA ILE A 12 -52.51 28.92 -23.72
C ILE A 12 -52.51 27.38 -23.64
N PHE A 13 -51.89 26.71 -24.62
CA PHE A 13 -51.57 25.29 -24.53
C PHE A 13 -50.38 25.11 -23.57
N VAL A 14 -50.66 24.68 -22.34
CA VAL A 14 -49.63 24.23 -21.41
C VAL A 14 -49.20 22.84 -21.84
N PHE A 15 -48.05 22.75 -22.52
CA PHE A 15 -47.42 21.48 -22.86
C PHE A 15 -46.75 20.93 -21.59
N SER A 16 -47.47 20.09 -20.85
CA SER A 16 -46.90 19.34 -19.72
C SER A 16 -45.92 18.30 -20.28
N VAL A 17 -44.63 18.65 -20.30
CA VAL A 17 -43.56 17.68 -20.55
C VAL A 17 -43.52 16.75 -19.35
N LEU A 18 -44.03 15.52 -19.52
CA LEU A 18 -43.81 14.45 -18.56
C LEU A 18 -42.34 14.07 -18.64
N TYR A 19 -41.54 14.59 -17.70
CA TYR A 19 -40.22 14.03 -17.44
C TYR A 19 -40.45 12.67 -16.78
N THR A 20 -40.21 11.60 -17.53
CA THR A 20 -39.99 10.31 -16.90
C THR A 20 -38.64 10.42 -16.21
N ASP A 21 -38.64 10.54 -14.88
CA ASP A 21 -37.46 10.24 -14.10
C ASP A 21 -37.14 8.76 -14.35
N THR A 22 -36.26 8.51 -15.31
CA THR A 22 -35.58 7.22 -15.41
C THR A 22 -34.68 7.13 -14.19
N THR A 23 -35.23 6.62 -13.09
CA THR A 23 -34.42 6.10 -12.00
C THR A 23 -33.59 4.97 -12.58
N TYR A 24 -32.32 5.26 -12.87
CA TYR A 24 -31.33 4.24 -13.14
C TYR A 24 -31.14 3.49 -11.82
N SER A 25 -32.00 2.51 -11.53
CA SER A 25 -31.65 1.49 -10.55
C SER A 25 -30.56 0.67 -11.23
N ALA A 26 -29.30 1.06 -11.05
CA ALA A 26 -28.23 0.08 -11.18
C ALA A 26 -28.66 -1.12 -10.31
N SER A 27 -28.85 -2.29 -10.92
CA SER A 27 -29.14 -3.48 -10.12
C SER A 27 -27.84 -3.85 -9.43
N CYS A 28 -27.71 -3.48 -8.16
CA CYS A 28 -26.51 -3.79 -7.41
C CYS A 28 -26.34 -5.30 -7.31
N PRO A 29 -25.16 -5.84 -7.67
CA PRO A 29 -24.91 -7.26 -7.46
C PRO A 29 -24.85 -7.52 -5.96
N GLU A 30 -25.40 -8.67 -5.54
CA GLU A 30 -25.21 -9.15 -4.18
C GLU A 30 -23.73 -9.54 -4.01
N LEU A 31 -23.05 -8.91 -3.04
CA LEU A 31 -21.70 -9.28 -2.63
C LEU A 31 -21.77 -10.39 -1.58
N MET A 32 -20.81 -11.31 -1.65
CA MET A 32 -20.64 -12.36 -0.66
C MET A 32 -19.40 -12.08 0.20
N SER A 33 -19.39 -12.61 1.41
CA SER A 33 -18.19 -12.63 2.25
C SER A 33 -17.01 -13.22 1.49
N GLY A 34 -15.84 -12.60 1.65
CA GLY A 34 -14.60 -12.99 0.97
C GLY A 34 -14.40 -12.38 -0.41
N GLU A 35 -15.44 -11.78 -1.01
CA GLU A 35 -15.26 -11.06 -2.25
C GLU A 35 -14.37 -9.82 -2.05
N VAL A 36 -13.55 -9.54 -3.06
CA VAL A 36 -12.80 -8.30 -3.15
C VAL A 36 -13.38 -7.47 -4.27
N VAL A 37 -13.76 -6.23 -3.97
CA VAL A 37 -14.49 -5.36 -4.88
C VAL A 37 -13.87 -3.98 -5.01
N LYS A 38 -14.16 -3.31 -6.12
CA LYS A 38 -13.88 -1.89 -6.32
C LYS A 38 -15.00 -1.23 -7.11
N ALA A 39 -15.15 0.08 -6.96
CA ALA A 39 -16.00 0.85 -7.86
C ALA A 39 -15.39 0.91 -9.27
N HIS A 40 -16.20 0.87 -10.33
CA HIS A 40 -15.72 0.97 -11.72
C HIS A 40 -14.79 2.17 -11.95
N ASN A 41 -15.13 3.33 -11.37
CA ASN A 41 -14.36 4.58 -11.50
C ASN A 41 -13.55 4.90 -10.23
N GLY A 42 -13.41 3.94 -9.30
CA GLY A 42 -12.66 4.11 -8.05
C GLY A 42 -11.32 3.39 -8.08
N SER A 43 -10.35 3.90 -7.33
CA SER A 43 -9.06 3.22 -7.10
C SER A 43 -9.04 2.36 -5.84
N ALA A 44 -9.87 2.70 -4.84
CA ALA A 44 -9.95 1.95 -3.58
C ALA A 44 -10.50 0.53 -3.79
N VAL A 45 -9.87 -0.44 -3.14
CA VAL A 45 -10.21 -1.86 -3.17
C VAL A 45 -10.66 -2.29 -1.78
N TYR A 46 -11.75 -3.04 -1.72
CA TYR A 46 -12.41 -3.42 -0.48
C TYR A 46 -12.56 -4.94 -0.39
N PHE A 47 -12.25 -5.49 0.78
CA PHE A 47 -12.60 -6.84 1.17
C PHE A 47 -13.96 -6.85 1.86
N VAL A 48 -14.83 -7.80 1.49
CA VAL A 48 -16.16 -7.99 2.12
C VAL A 48 -16.02 -8.98 3.27
N THR A 49 -16.35 -8.55 4.49
CA THR A 49 -16.25 -9.35 5.72
C THR A 49 -17.39 -10.37 5.84
N GLU A 50 -17.36 -11.22 6.88
CA GLU A 50 -18.47 -12.14 7.20
C GLU A 50 -19.77 -11.40 7.52
N ASP A 51 -19.67 -10.25 8.19
CA ASP A 51 -20.80 -9.39 8.55
C ASP A 51 -21.33 -8.53 7.39
N LEU A 52 -20.84 -8.76 6.15
CA LEU A 52 -21.13 -7.94 4.97
C LEU A 52 -20.75 -6.45 5.13
N GLU A 53 -19.73 -6.18 5.96
CA GLU A 53 -19.06 -4.89 5.99
C GLU A 53 -17.89 -4.89 5.00
N THR A 54 -17.37 -3.70 4.70
CA THR A 54 -16.20 -3.54 3.82
C THR A 54 -14.98 -3.07 4.59
N LYS A 55 -13.83 -3.65 4.26
CA LYS A 55 -12.52 -3.18 4.73
C LYS A 55 -11.65 -2.77 3.55
N TYR A 56 -11.10 -1.56 3.59
CA TYR A 56 -10.25 -1.05 2.52
C TYR A 56 -8.81 -1.54 2.64
N TYR A 57 -8.16 -1.79 1.51
CA TYR A 57 -6.71 -1.92 1.42
C TYR A 57 -6.09 -0.53 1.31
N ALA A 58 -5.24 -0.13 2.27
CA ALA A 58 -4.69 1.22 2.29
C ALA A 58 -3.67 1.48 1.16
N ASN A 59 -3.05 0.41 0.67
CA ASN A 59 -2.20 0.38 -0.51
C ASN A 59 -2.18 -1.04 -1.09
N ASP A 60 -1.57 -1.16 -2.26
CA ASP A 60 -1.30 -2.40 -2.98
C ASP A 60 -0.45 -3.40 -2.18
N GLU A 61 0.56 -2.95 -1.43
CA GLU A 61 1.40 -3.89 -0.68
C GLU A 61 0.59 -4.65 0.37
N ILE A 62 -0.30 -3.97 1.11
CA ILE A 62 -1.20 -4.66 2.03
C ILE A 62 -2.05 -5.67 1.27
N PHE A 63 -2.63 -5.29 0.12
CA PHE A 63 -3.39 -6.23 -0.73
C PHE A 63 -2.57 -7.47 -1.09
N PHE A 64 -1.34 -7.30 -1.59
CA PHE A 64 -0.47 -8.39 -1.99
C PHE A 64 0.12 -9.22 -0.84
N THR A 65 0.00 -8.76 0.41
CA THR A 65 0.26 -9.65 1.55
C THR A 65 -0.84 -10.67 1.78
N TRP A 66 -2.07 -10.40 1.29
CA TRP A 66 -3.22 -11.30 1.41
C TRP A 66 -3.51 -12.06 0.13
N HIS A 67 -3.34 -11.42 -1.02
CA HIS A 67 -3.83 -11.90 -2.32
C HIS A 67 -2.70 -11.99 -3.36
N GLU A 68 -2.84 -12.90 -4.31
CA GLU A 68 -1.79 -13.16 -5.30
C GLU A 68 -1.87 -12.29 -6.55
N SER A 69 -3.07 -11.83 -6.91
CA SER A 69 -3.33 -11.10 -8.14
C SER A 69 -4.53 -10.18 -7.98
N TRP A 70 -4.53 -9.09 -8.74
CA TRP A 70 -5.69 -8.22 -8.90
C TRP A 70 -6.88 -8.91 -9.60
N ASP A 71 -6.70 -10.08 -10.20
CA ASP A 71 -7.75 -10.82 -10.91
C ASP A 71 -8.95 -11.18 -10.03
N ILE A 72 -8.77 -11.24 -8.71
CA ILE A 72 -9.85 -11.49 -7.76
C ILE A 72 -10.76 -10.27 -7.56
N VAL A 73 -10.32 -9.07 -7.98
CA VAL A 73 -11.02 -7.82 -7.72
C VAL A 73 -12.15 -7.62 -8.71
N ARG A 74 -13.38 -7.73 -8.22
CA ARG A 74 -14.60 -7.50 -9.01
C ARG A 74 -14.95 -6.01 -9.05
N ALA A 75 -15.05 -5.44 -10.24
CA ALA A 75 -15.56 -4.09 -10.41
C ALA A 75 -17.10 -4.07 -10.33
N ILE A 76 -17.65 -3.15 -9.52
CA ILE A 76 -19.09 -2.93 -9.34
C ILE A 76 -19.43 -1.44 -9.52
N ASP A 77 -20.72 -1.11 -9.66
CA ASP A 77 -21.17 0.29 -9.57
C ASP A 77 -20.84 0.84 -8.18
N GLY A 78 -20.21 2.03 -8.13
CA GLY A 78 -19.78 2.63 -6.88
C GLY A 78 -20.94 2.92 -5.92
N ALA A 79 -22.13 3.24 -6.44
CA ALA A 79 -23.32 3.45 -5.61
C ALA A 79 -23.76 2.18 -4.86
N CYS A 80 -23.31 1.01 -5.30
CA CYS A 80 -23.63 -0.25 -4.62
C CYS A 80 -22.79 -0.47 -3.36
N LEU A 81 -21.65 0.22 -3.20
CA LEU A 81 -20.86 0.16 -1.96
C LEU A 81 -21.60 0.81 -0.78
N ASP A 82 -22.55 1.72 -1.03
CA ASP A 82 -23.39 2.33 0.02
C ASP A 82 -24.25 1.30 0.77
N LEU A 83 -24.45 0.11 0.18
CA LEU A 83 -25.17 -1.02 0.79
C LEU A 83 -24.30 -1.84 1.77
N TYR A 84 -22.98 -1.64 1.75
CA TYR A 84 -22.00 -2.42 2.50
C TYR A 84 -21.14 -1.49 3.38
N PRO A 85 -21.54 -1.24 4.65
CA PRO A 85 -20.90 -0.24 5.50
C PRO A 85 -19.43 -0.56 5.75
N LEU A 86 -18.62 0.46 6.05
CA LEU A 86 -17.23 0.26 6.45
C LEU A 86 -17.17 -0.39 7.83
N ALA A 87 -16.33 -1.42 7.97
CA ALA A 87 -16.08 -2.06 9.25
C ALA A 87 -15.35 -1.12 10.23
N ALA A 88 -15.34 -1.46 11.52
CA ALA A 88 -14.59 -0.74 12.55
C ALA A 88 -13.53 -1.65 13.23
N PRO A 89 -12.22 -1.46 12.96
CA PRO A 89 -11.62 -0.50 12.04
C PRO A 89 -11.76 -0.91 10.56
N ALA A 90 -11.81 0.10 9.69
CA ALA A 90 -12.10 -0.08 8.27
C ALA A 90 -10.89 -0.50 7.44
N GLY A 91 -9.65 -0.32 7.90
CA GLY A 91 -8.47 -0.68 7.12
C GLY A 91 -8.06 -2.14 7.31
N MET A 92 -7.70 -2.79 6.22
CA MET A 92 -6.94 -4.03 6.24
C MET A 92 -5.53 -3.76 6.77
N THR A 93 -5.02 -4.67 7.60
CA THR A 93 -3.64 -4.65 8.08
C THR A 93 -2.76 -5.48 7.14
N TYR A 94 -1.43 -5.30 7.18
CA TYR A 94 -0.54 -6.31 6.60
C TYR A 94 -0.90 -7.71 7.12
N ARG A 95 -0.80 -8.73 6.27
CA ARG A 95 -1.05 -10.11 6.67
C ARG A 95 -0.15 -10.46 7.86
N PRO A 96 -0.70 -11.06 8.93
CA PRO A 96 0.10 -11.50 10.08
C PRO A 96 1.38 -12.25 9.67
N GLY A 97 2.51 -11.90 10.30
CA GLY A 97 3.82 -12.52 10.03
C GLY A 97 4.52 -12.15 8.71
N SER A 98 3.87 -11.42 7.80
CA SER A 98 4.46 -11.04 6.49
C SER A 98 5.44 -9.86 6.56
N ARG A 99 5.07 -8.80 7.28
CA ARG A 99 5.80 -7.54 7.41
C ARG A 99 5.94 -7.14 8.87
N LEU A 100 6.95 -6.32 9.14
CA LEU A 100 7.12 -5.58 10.39
C LEU A 100 6.61 -4.16 10.16
N ILE A 101 6.09 -3.52 11.19
CA ILE A 101 5.58 -2.14 11.05
C ILE A 101 6.23 -1.20 12.05
N LYS A 102 6.31 0.07 11.68
CA LYS A 102 6.59 1.19 12.57
C LYS A 102 5.72 2.38 12.19
N ARG A 103 5.62 3.35 13.09
CA ARG A 103 5.12 4.67 12.72
C ARG A 103 6.26 5.46 12.09
N LEU A 104 5.95 6.33 11.13
CA LEU A 104 6.95 7.18 10.47
C LEU A 104 7.77 7.96 11.52
N GLU A 105 7.07 8.44 12.53
CA GLU A 105 7.58 9.34 13.57
C GLU A 105 8.25 8.59 14.75
N SER A 106 8.41 7.25 14.66
CA SER A 106 8.92 6.45 15.78
C SER A 106 9.88 5.34 15.36
N PRO A 107 11.01 5.14 16.08
CA PRO A 107 11.92 4.03 15.81
C PRO A 107 11.41 2.68 16.36
N SER A 108 10.25 2.66 17.04
CA SER A 108 9.72 1.42 17.61
C SER A 108 9.19 0.49 16.51
N ILE A 109 9.70 -0.74 16.48
CA ILE A 109 9.25 -1.79 15.56
C ILE A 109 8.19 -2.66 16.24
N TYR A 110 7.21 -3.10 15.46
CA TYR A 110 6.12 -3.95 15.88
C TYR A 110 6.02 -5.14 14.94
N VAL A 111 5.75 -6.31 15.51
CA VAL A 111 5.23 -7.44 14.75
C VAL A 111 3.72 -7.30 14.58
N VAL A 112 3.18 -7.83 13.48
CA VAL A 112 1.74 -7.96 13.26
C VAL A 112 1.38 -9.43 13.41
N SER A 113 0.58 -9.77 14.43
CA SER A 113 0.01 -11.11 14.62
C SER A 113 -1.44 -11.18 14.11
N ALA A 114 -2.07 -12.36 14.24
CA ALA A 114 -3.48 -12.56 13.97
C ALA A 114 -4.37 -11.45 14.57
N ASP A 115 -5.53 -11.21 13.96
CA ASP A 115 -6.45 -10.11 14.28
C ASP A 115 -5.92 -8.68 14.04
N GLY A 116 -4.81 -8.54 13.31
CA GLY A 116 -4.17 -7.25 13.08
C GLY A 116 -3.57 -6.66 14.36
N ILE A 117 -3.21 -7.51 15.33
CA ILE A 117 -2.60 -7.08 16.59
C ILE A 117 -1.15 -6.67 16.35
N ARG A 118 -0.81 -5.44 16.73
CA ARG A 118 0.57 -4.92 16.76
C ARG A 118 1.20 -5.10 18.13
N SER A 119 2.32 -5.80 18.18
CA SER A 119 3.08 -6.04 19.42
C SER A 119 4.45 -5.38 19.33
N LYS A 120 4.73 -4.43 20.23
CA LYS A 120 6.01 -3.70 20.25
C LYS A 120 7.14 -4.66 20.61
N VAL A 121 8.17 -4.70 19.78
CA VAL A 121 9.37 -5.49 20.05
C VAL A 121 10.29 -4.74 21.02
N GLN A 122 10.71 -5.39 22.11
CA GLN A 122 11.57 -4.76 23.11
C GLN A 122 13.05 -4.72 22.73
N SER A 123 13.51 -5.64 21.88
CA SER A 123 14.92 -5.73 21.45
C SER A 123 15.03 -6.17 19.99
N PRO A 124 15.91 -5.56 19.17
CA PRO A 124 16.22 -6.02 17.82
C PRO A 124 16.69 -7.48 17.73
N SER A 125 17.30 -8.03 18.79
CA SER A 125 17.74 -9.43 18.81
C SER A 125 16.57 -10.41 18.65
N ILE A 126 15.39 -10.06 19.16
CA ILE A 126 14.16 -10.84 19.00
C ILE A 126 13.80 -10.95 17.52
N LEU A 127 13.92 -9.86 16.76
CA LEU A 127 13.65 -9.87 15.32
C LEU A 127 14.69 -10.68 14.55
N THR A 128 15.97 -10.61 14.93
CA THR A 128 17.00 -11.45 14.32
C THR A 128 16.72 -12.94 14.50
N GLU A 129 16.22 -13.35 15.67
CA GLU A 129 15.86 -14.75 15.95
C GLU A 129 14.59 -15.21 15.21
N LEU A 130 13.60 -14.33 15.04
CA LEU A 130 12.31 -14.67 14.44
C LEU A 130 12.24 -14.45 12.92
N TYR A 131 12.98 -13.48 12.39
CA TYR A 131 12.90 -13.00 11.01
C TYR A 131 14.25 -13.05 10.27
N GLY A 132 15.34 -13.42 10.95
CA GLY A 132 16.69 -13.45 10.39
C GLY A 132 17.39 -12.08 10.43
N SER A 133 18.69 -12.06 10.12
CA SER A 133 19.54 -10.86 10.24
C SER A 133 19.10 -9.68 9.37
N SER A 134 18.41 -9.95 8.26
CA SER A 134 17.95 -8.95 7.31
C SER A 134 16.52 -8.46 7.58
N TRP A 135 15.98 -8.66 8.79
CA TRP A 135 14.60 -8.28 9.15
C TRP A 135 14.25 -6.82 8.85
N GLY A 136 15.25 -5.93 8.78
CA GLY A 136 15.06 -4.52 8.43
C GLY A 136 14.35 -4.31 7.07
N VAL A 137 14.56 -5.21 6.10
CA VAL A 137 13.91 -5.12 4.77
C VAL A 137 12.39 -5.37 4.82
N LEU A 138 11.90 -5.92 5.94
CA LEU A 138 10.49 -6.23 6.16
C LEU A 138 9.74 -5.09 6.84
N VAL A 139 10.45 -4.05 7.30
CA VAL A 139 9.85 -2.93 8.02
C VAL A 139 9.10 -2.03 7.04
N ARG A 140 7.86 -1.70 7.38
CA ARG A 140 7.03 -0.73 6.67
C ARG A 140 6.59 0.40 7.58
N ASP A 141 6.66 1.59 7.04
CA ASP A 141 6.13 2.78 7.67
C ASP A 141 4.60 2.80 7.51
N VAL A 142 3.90 2.91 8.64
CA VAL A 142 2.45 3.04 8.71
C VAL A 142 2.12 4.47 9.15
N PRO A 143 1.49 5.28 8.28
CA PRO A 143 1.04 6.61 8.62
C PRO A 143 0.14 6.64 9.86
N SER A 144 0.23 7.72 10.64
CA SER A 144 -0.53 7.89 11.88
C SER A 144 -2.05 7.75 11.69
N TYR A 145 -2.59 8.09 10.52
CA TYR A 145 -4.01 7.92 10.19
C TYR A 145 -4.42 6.46 9.91
N ASN A 146 -3.48 5.60 9.49
CA ASN A 146 -3.69 4.16 9.29
C ASN A 146 -3.34 3.35 10.55
N TRP A 147 -2.66 3.95 11.54
CA TRP A 147 -2.27 3.28 12.77
C TRP A 147 -3.46 2.71 13.58
N PRO A 148 -4.63 3.37 13.68
CA PRO A 148 -5.79 2.82 14.40
C PRO A 148 -6.31 1.49 13.84
N ASN A 149 -5.99 1.12 12.59
CA ASN A 149 -6.37 -0.17 12.01
C ASN A 149 -5.68 -1.36 12.68
N TYR A 150 -4.56 -1.14 13.37
CA TYR A 150 -3.83 -2.18 14.08
C TYR A 150 -4.21 -2.16 15.58
N LYS A 151 -4.67 -3.29 16.12
CA LYS A 151 -5.05 -3.40 17.54
C LYS A 151 -3.80 -3.43 18.42
N LYS A 152 -3.78 -2.71 19.54
CA LYS A 152 -2.61 -2.73 20.44
C LYS A 152 -2.54 -4.08 21.17
N GLY A 153 -1.44 -4.80 20.99
CA GLY A 153 -1.13 -6.03 21.71
C GLY A 153 -0.12 -5.86 22.85
N PRO A 154 0.18 -6.93 23.58
CA PRO A 154 1.27 -6.96 24.55
C PRO A 154 2.64 -6.81 23.85
N ASN A 155 3.64 -6.34 24.58
CA ASN A 155 5.00 -6.22 24.06
C ASN A 155 5.64 -7.61 23.86
N LEU A 156 6.43 -7.75 22.80
CA LEU A 156 7.22 -8.94 22.55
C LEU A 156 8.57 -8.81 23.27
N THR A 157 8.75 -9.61 24.33
CA THR A 157 9.94 -9.59 25.21
C THR A 157 10.88 -10.77 24.97
N GLN A 158 10.44 -11.77 24.20
CA GLN A 158 11.17 -12.99 23.90
C GLN A 158 10.95 -13.39 22.44
N ALA A 159 11.89 -14.15 21.87
CA ALA A 159 11.79 -14.69 20.52
C ALA A 159 10.91 -15.95 20.47
N ILE A 160 9.62 -15.76 20.72
CA ILE A 160 8.60 -16.80 20.53
C ILE A 160 7.88 -16.50 19.21
N PRO A 161 7.76 -17.47 18.28
CA PRO A 161 7.00 -17.26 17.07
C PRO A 161 5.55 -16.89 17.39
N HIS A 162 5.00 -15.91 16.68
CA HIS A 162 3.66 -15.41 16.92
C HIS A 162 2.69 -15.83 15.83
N ALA A 163 1.39 -15.85 16.16
CA ALA A 163 0.33 -16.23 15.24
C ALA A 163 0.42 -15.47 13.92
N GLY A 164 0.28 -16.18 12.80
CA GLY A 164 0.41 -15.67 11.44
C GLY A 164 1.73 -15.98 10.75
N GLN A 165 2.80 -16.27 11.49
CA GLN A 165 4.10 -16.53 10.90
C GLN A 165 4.15 -17.84 10.11
N LEU A 166 4.97 -17.86 9.07
CA LEU A 166 5.38 -19.06 8.35
C LEU A 166 6.83 -19.35 8.71
N ILE A 167 7.09 -20.48 9.34
CA ILE A 167 8.42 -20.82 9.84
C ILE A 167 8.89 -22.18 9.33
N LYS A 168 10.21 -22.32 9.19
CA LYS A 168 10.90 -23.60 9.03
C LYS A 168 12.18 -23.60 9.83
N THR A 169 12.83 -24.76 9.95
CA THR A 169 14.18 -24.85 10.51
C THR A 169 15.19 -25.12 9.39
N ALA A 170 16.47 -24.87 9.64
CA ALA A 170 17.52 -25.24 8.68
C ALA A 170 17.62 -26.76 8.46
N SER A 171 17.15 -27.55 9.44
CA SER A 171 17.14 -29.01 9.41
C SER A 171 15.92 -29.62 8.71
N ARG A 172 14.87 -28.82 8.46
CA ARG A 172 13.61 -29.27 7.87
C ARG A 172 13.17 -28.35 6.75
N ASP A 173 13.03 -28.87 5.54
CA ASP A 173 12.44 -28.13 4.42
C ASP A 173 10.91 -27.94 4.54
N THR A 174 10.29 -28.61 5.52
CA THR A 174 8.86 -28.46 5.80
C THR A 174 8.58 -27.09 6.43
N VAL A 175 7.64 -26.36 5.83
CA VAL A 175 7.12 -25.09 6.35
C VAL A 175 5.94 -25.36 7.29
N TYR A 176 5.86 -24.58 8.36
CA TYR A 176 4.81 -24.63 9.36
C TYR A 176 4.16 -23.26 9.52
N TYR A 177 2.86 -23.27 9.76
CA TYR A 177 2.06 -22.10 10.09
C TYR A 177 2.00 -22.02 11.61
N VAL A 178 2.27 -20.83 12.14
CA VAL A 178 2.10 -20.53 13.56
C VAL A 178 0.65 -20.07 13.76
N GLY A 179 -0.19 -20.95 14.28
CA GLY A 179 -1.56 -20.63 14.70
C GLY A 179 -1.62 -20.16 16.16
N SER A 180 -2.82 -19.95 16.69
CA SER A 180 -3.03 -19.62 18.12
C SER A 180 -2.63 -20.77 19.05
N ASP A 181 -2.84 -22.02 18.61
CA ASP A 181 -2.72 -23.21 19.45
C ASP A 181 -1.41 -24.00 19.23
N GLY A 182 -0.63 -23.64 18.22
CA GLY A 182 0.63 -24.31 17.90
C GLY A 182 1.00 -24.27 16.43
N LEU A 183 1.82 -25.24 16.03
CA LEU A 183 2.35 -25.36 14.67
C LEU A 183 1.54 -26.35 13.85
N SER A 184 1.00 -25.89 12.72
CA SER A 184 0.35 -26.70 11.70
C SER A 184 1.30 -26.88 10.51
N LYS A 185 1.44 -28.11 10.01
CA LYS A 185 2.30 -28.36 8.85
C LYS A 185 1.62 -27.82 7.59
N LEU A 186 2.34 -27.04 6.77
CA LEU A 186 1.79 -26.65 5.46
C LEU A 186 1.97 -27.73 4.41
N SER A 187 1.00 -27.79 3.52
CA SER A 187 1.05 -28.54 2.27
C SER A 187 0.62 -27.67 1.09
N GLY A 188 1.00 -28.08 -0.12
CA GLY A 188 0.71 -27.35 -1.34
C GLY A 188 1.73 -26.27 -1.70
N SER A 189 1.42 -25.51 -2.75
CA SER A 189 2.21 -24.35 -3.16
C SER A 189 1.96 -23.19 -2.20
N LEU A 190 3.02 -22.43 -1.92
CA LEU A 190 2.97 -21.20 -1.12
C LEU A 190 2.92 -19.93 -1.97
N HIS A 191 3.06 -20.04 -3.30
CA HIS A 191 3.00 -18.90 -4.22
C HIS A 191 3.78 -17.68 -3.69
N LEU A 192 3.15 -16.50 -3.63
CA LEU A 192 3.78 -15.27 -3.11
C LEU A 192 4.14 -15.37 -1.61
N TRP A 193 3.43 -16.18 -0.82
CA TRP A 193 3.72 -16.35 0.62
C TRP A 193 5.05 -17.07 0.87
N ASN A 194 5.65 -17.69 -0.15
CA ASN A 194 6.97 -18.28 -0.04
C ASN A 194 8.05 -17.24 0.35
N GLN A 195 7.86 -15.96 -0.02
CA GLN A 195 8.76 -14.87 0.36
C GLN A 195 8.70 -14.53 1.86
N ASP A 196 7.63 -14.95 2.52
CA ASP A 196 7.35 -14.65 3.93
C ASP A 196 7.81 -15.77 4.88
N VAL A 197 8.33 -16.88 4.35
CA VAL A 197 8.85 -17.99 5.15
C VAL A 197 10.13 -17.59 5.87
N ARG A 198 10.15 -17.76 7.19
CA ARG A 198 11.31 -17.46 8.05
C ARG A 198 12.00 -18.73 8.51
N THR A 199 13.32 -18.76 8.43
CA THR A 199 14.11 -19.86 8.99
C THR A 199 14.50 -19.50 10.41
N VAL A 200 14.05 -20.30 11.38
CA VAL A 200 14.34 -20.10 12.80
C VAL A 200 15.24 -21.22 13.35
N SER A 201 15.82 -21.01 14.52
CA SER A 201 16.59 -22.07 15.20
C SER A 201 15.68 -23.20 15.70
N ASP A 202 16.24 -24.39 15.91
CA ASP A 202 15.48 -25.50 16.50
C ASP A 202 14.95 -25.14 17.90
N ALA A 203 15.65 -24.29 18.67
CA ALA A 203 15.19 -23.86 20.00
C ALA A 203 13.94 -22.97 19.92
N VAL A 204 13.92 -22.05 18.95
CA VAL A 204 12.76 -21.17 18.66
C VAL A 204 11.59 -21.99 18.09
N PHE A 205 11.87 -22.92 17.18
CA PHE A 205 10.83 -23.81 16.64
C PHE A 205 10.18 -24.66 17.73
N ASN A 206 10.99 -25.26 18.61
CA ASN A 206 10.52 -26.12 19.70
C ASN A 206 9.90 -25.33 20.88
N SER A 207 9.81 -23.99 20.82
CA SER A 207 9.08 -23.21 21.82
C SER A 207 7.56 -23.35 21.67
N LEU A 208 7.10 -23.92 20.55
CA LEU A 208 5.70 -24.21 20.26
C LEU A 208 5.51 -25.71 20.01
N TYR A 209 4.29 -26.19 20.22
CA TYR A 209 3.94 -27.60 20.01
C TYR A 209 3.44 -27.83 18.57
N GLU A 210 3.89 -28.92 17.95
CA GLU A 210 3.36 -29.38 16.66
C GLU A 210 2.00 -30.07 16.85
N LEU A 211 0.94 -29.50 16.27
CA LEU A 211 -0.42 -30.01 16.40
C LEU A 211 -0.66 -31.34 15.68
N GLY A 212 0.25 -31.73 14.77
CA GLY A 212 0.09 -32.94 13.94
C GLY A 212 -0.97 -32.80 12.85
N VAL A 213 -1.49 -31.59 12.62
CA VAL A 213 -2.44 -31.29 11.55
C VAL A 213 -1.71 -30.73 10.33
N VAL A 214 -2.32 -30.91 9.17
CA VAL A 214 -1.84 -30.37 7.89
C VAL A 214 -2.86 -29.37 7.39
N VAL A 215 -2.38 -28.19 6.98
CA VAL A 215 -3.20 -27.10 6.43
C VAL A 215 -2.64 -26.64 5.09
N THR A 216 -3.45 -25.94 4.32
CA THR A 216 -3.12 -25.30 3.04
C THR A 216 -3.07 -23.78 3.19
N GLN A 217 -2.45 -23.09 2.23
CA GLN A 217 -2.46 -21.62 2.19
C GLN A 217 -3.89 -21.04 2.19
N ALA A 218 -4.82 -21.67 1.45
CA ALA A 218 -6.20 -21.23 1.35
C ALA A 218 -6.93 -21.33 2.70
N GLU A 219 -6.78 -22.46 3.42
CA GLU A 219 -7.37 -22.62 4.75
C GLU A 219 -6.83 -21.61 5.76
N ILE A 220 -5.53 -21.28 5.68
CA ILE A 220 -4.93 -20.23 6.52
C ILE A 220 -5.46 -18.85 6.14
N ALA A 221 -5.59 -18.55 4.85
CA ALA A 221 -6.13 -17.27 4.39
C ALA A 221 -7.57 -17.08 4.88
N ASP A 222 -8.40 -18.12 4.78
CA ASP A 222 -9.76 -18.13 5.31
C ASP A 222 -9.77 -17.96 6.84
N GLU A 223 -8.92 -18.69 7.57
CA GLU A 223 -8.77 -18.51 9.03
C GLU A 223 -8.44 -17.05 9.38
N LEU A 224 -7.46 -16.45 8.70
CA LEU A 224 -6.98 -15.10 9.02
C LEU A 224 -7.94 -13.99 8.58
N LEU A 225 -8.74 -14.21 7.53
CA LEU A 225 -9.70 -13.24 7.00
C LEU A 225 -11.05 -13.28 7.71
N PHE A 226 -11.48 -14.46 8.14
CA PHE A 226 -12.81 -14.66 8.72
C PHE A 226 -12.79 -15.00 10.20
N ASN A 227 -11.64 -15.39 10.76
CA ASN A 227 -11.43 -15.77 12.15
C ASN A 227 -12.68 -16.44 12.72
N ILE A 228 -12.93 -17.69 12.29
CA ILE A 228 -14.12 -18.49 12.61
C ILE A 228 -14.48 -18.30 14.09
N VAL A 229 -15.44 -17.42 14.36
CA VAL A 229 -16.12 -17.39 15.63
C VAL A 229 -16.95 -18.67 15.61
N ASP A 230 -16.64 -19.60 16.49
CA ASP A 230 -17.61 -20.63 16.86
C ASP A 230 -18.87 -19.90 17.36
N THR A 231 -19.85 -19.74 16.46
CA THR A 231 -21.09 -18.99 16.68
C THR A 231 -22.04 -19.69 17.65
N THR A 232 -21.58 -20.68 18.42
CA THR A 232 -22.39 -21.33 19.45
C THR A 232 -22.45 -20.58 20.78
N VAL A 233 -21.75 -19.45 20.95
CA VAL A 233 -21.83 -18.64 22.18
C VAL A 233 -21.98 -17.15 21.88
N VAL A 234 -23.23 -16.67 21.89
CA VAL A 234 -23.56 -15.25 21.96
C VAL A 234 -23.42 -14.81 23.44
N PRO A 235 -22.54 -13.87 23.80
CA PRO A 235 -22.60 -13.22 25.10
C PRO A 235 -23.75 -12.23 25.10
N ASP A 236 -24.77 -12.53 25.90
CA ASP A 236 -25.85 -11.60 26.20
C ASP A 236 -25.28 -10.41 26.97
N THR A 237 -25.57 -9.20 26.48
CA THR A 237 -25.40 -7.89 27.13
C THR A 237 -23.98 -7.31 27.28
N VAL A 238 -23.75 -6.16 26.62
CA VAL A 238 -22.66 -5.22 26.93
C VAL A 238 -23.28 -3.97 27.56
N GLU A 239 -22.86 -3.65 28.78
CA GLU A 239 -23.28 -2.43 29.50
C GLU A 239 -22.68 -1.18 28.87
N VAL A 240 -23.54 -0.15 28.70
CA VAL A 240 -23.18 1.17 28.21
C VAL A 240 -22.55 1.98 29.34
N ILE A 241 -21.29 2.38 29.19
CA ILE A 241 -20.60 3.29 30.11
C ILE A 241 -20.90 4.73 29.69
N THR A 242 -21.53 5.51 30.58
CA THR A 242 -22.01 6.89 30.35
C THR A 242 -21.20 7.94 31.10
N ASP A 243 -19.87 7.96 31.01
CA ASP A 243 -19.10 9.09 31.54
C ASP A 243 -17.81 9.36 30.75
N VAL A 244 -17.72 10.59 30.22
CA VAL A 244 -16.55 11.16 29.55
C VAL A 244 -16.03 12.29 30.44
N PRO A 245 -14.76 12.27 30.90
CA PRO A 245 -14.22 13.38 31.68
C PRO A 245 -13.88 14.59 30.80
N GLU A 246 -14.44 15.75 31.13
CA GLU A 246 -14.00 17.06 30.65
C GLU A 246 -12.71 17.46 31.39
N THR A 247 -11.57 17.49 30.69
CA THR A 247 -10.55 18.56 30.78
C THR A 247 -9.38 18.28 29.84
N VAL A 248 -9.15 19.19 28.90
CA VAL A 248 -8.01 19.23 27.99
C VAL A 248 -6.92 20.09 28.65
N PRO A 249 -5.64 19.65 28.75
CA PRO A 249 -4.56 20.53 29.18
C PRO A 249 -4.13 21.48 28.07
N ASP A 250 -3.77 22.69 28.48
CA ASP A 250 -3.44 23.84 27.64
C ASP A 250 -2.17 23.62 26.79
N SER A 251 -2.17 24.23 25.61
CA SER A 251 -1.13 24.15 24.57
C SER A 251 0.21 24.70 25.06
N PRO A 252 1.36 24.05 24.78
CA PRO A 252 2.65 24.67 25.04
C PRO A 252 2.95 25.81 24.04
N GLU A 253 3.58 26.84 24.57
CA GLU A 253 3.93 28.12 23.96
C GLU A 253 5.02 27.96 22.87
N VAL A 254 4.82 28.61 21.73
CA VAL A 254 5.72 28.57 20.56
C VAL A 254 6.95 29.45 20.81
N VAL A 255 8.14 28.84 20.82
CA VAL A 255 9.42 29.57 20.83
C VAL A 255 9.78 29.93 19.39
N VAL A 256 9.77 31.22 19.07
CA VAL A 256 10.24 31.76 17.78
C VAL A 256 11.76 31.80 17.78
N VAL A 257 12.39 31.10 16.84
CA VAL A 257 13.83 31.19 16.57
C VAL A 257 14.00 31.84 15.19
N GLU A 258 14.78 32.91 15.11
CA GLU A 258 15.01 33.68 13.87
C GLU A 258 15.83 32.90 12.82
N PRO A 259 15.67 33.19 11.52
CA PRO A 259 16.31 32.43 10.45
C PRO A 259 17.78 32.84 10.29
N VAL A 260 18.67 31.85 10.27
CA VAL A 260 20.06 32.02 9.84
C VAL A 260 20.13 31.69 8.35
N ASN A 261 20.43 32.70 7.53
CA ASN A 261 20.70 32.59 6.11
C ASN A 261 22.15 32.14 5.88
N GLU A 262 22.34 30.88 5.53
CA GLU A 262 23.51 30.34 4.82
C GLU A 262 22.96 29.35 3.76
N PRO A 263 23.41 29.37 2.49
CA PRO A 263 22.89 28.48 1.46
C PRO A 263 23.50 27.09 1.68
N VAL A 264 22.76 26.23 2.38
CA VAL A 264 23.05 24.80 2.44
C VAL A 264 22.23 24.13 1.35
N SER A 265 22.90 23.46 0.41
CA SER A 265 22.27 22.52 -0.51
C SER A 265 21.71 21.35 0.33
N VAL A 266 20.39 21.32 0.52
CA VAL A 266 19.70 20.32 1.35
C VAL A 266 18.55 19.73 0.55
N TYR A 267 18.86 18.81 -0.35
CA TYR A 267 17.92 17.79 -0.74
C TYR A 267 18.67 16.46 -0.70
N GLU A 268 18.66 15.80 0.47
CA GLU A 268 18.95 14.37 0.48
C GLU A 268 17.81 13.68 -0.28
N THR A 269 18.16 12.85 -1.26
CA THR A 269 17.29 11.91 -1.96
C THR A 269 16.36 11.24 -0.94
N SER A 270 15.04 11.39 -1.09
CA SER A 270 14.11 10.78 -0.15
C SER A 270 14.20 9.25 -0.23
N VAL A 271 13.71 8.59 0.81
CA VAL A 271 13.66 7.11 0.88
C VAL A 271 12.98 6.51 -0.35
N LEU A 272 12.00 7.19 -0.96
CA LEU A 272 11.24 6.67 -2.10
C LEU A 272 12.00 6.78 -3.43
N GLU A 273 12.75 7.87 -3.64
CA GLU A 273 13.67 7.99 -4.78
C GLU A 273 14.74 6.91 -4.73
N GLN A 274 15.37 6.73 -3.56
CA GLN A 274 16.42 5.72 -3.39
C GLN A 274 15.86 4.30 -3.60
N GLN A 275 14.68 4.00 -3.05
CA GLN A 275 14.01 2.72 -3.30
C GLN A 275 13.74 2.49 -4.79
N THR A 276 13.34 3.52 -5.53
CA THR A 276 13.08 3.38 -6.98
C THR A 276 14.37 3.13 -7.76
N ILE A 277 15.49 3.74 -7.34
CA ILE A 277 16.83 3.44 -7.88
C ILE A 277 17.25 2.00 -7.55
N ASP A 278 17.01 1.54 -6.33
CA ASP A 278 17.34 0.17 -5.89
C ASP A 278 16.53 -0.87 -6.68
N GLU A 279 15.23 -0.66 -6.87
CA GLU A 279 14.38 -1.52 -7.69
C GLU A 279 14.80 -1.51 -9.16
N LEU A 280 15.14 -0.34 -9.72
CA LEU A 280 15.69 -0.23 -11.08
C LEU A 280 16.99 -1.05 -11.21
N ASN A 281 17.88 -0.97 -10.23
CA ASN A 281 19.13 -1.73 -10.22
C ASN A 281 18.91 -3.24 -10.07
N ALA A 282 17.98 -3.66 -9.21
CA ALA A 282 17.57 -5.05 -9.10
C ALA A 282 17.01 -5.59 -10.43
N TYR A 283 16.21 -4.78 -11.13
CA TYR A 283 15.69 -5.14 -12.44
C TYR A 283 16.81 -5.26 -13.49
N ARG A 284 17.73 -4.29 -13.55
CA ARG A 284 18.90 -4.32 -14.45
C ARG A 284 19.81 -5.52 -14.22
N GLU A 285 19.99 -5.94 -12.96
CA GLU A 285 20.77 -7.13 -12.60
C GLU A 285 20.19 -8.41 -13.23
N THR A 286 18.86 -8.52 -13.37
CA THR A 286 18.23 -9.69 -14.02
C THR A 286 18.62 -9.87 -15.49
N TYR A 287 19.16 -8.81 -16.12
CA TYR A 287 19.68 -8.82 -17.50
C TYR A 287 21.21 -8.75 -17.56
N GLY A 288 21.90 -8.86 -16.41
CA GLY A 288 23.35 -8.81 -16.32
C GLY A 288 23.94 -7.43 -16.62
N LEU A 289 23.16 -6.35 -16.44
CA LEU A 289 23.61 -4.97 -16.64
C LEU A 289 24.17 -4.38 -15.33
N SER A 290 25.12 -3.46 -15.47
CA SER A 290 25.68 -2.73 -14.32
C SER A 290 24.62 -1.84 -13.67
N PRO A 291 24.65 -1.68 -12.33
CA PRO A 291 23.77 -0.74 -11.65
C PRO A 291 24.10 0.71 -12.07
N VAL A 292 23.06 1.55 -12.10
CA VAL A 292 23.20 3.01 -12.19
C VAL A 292 23.44 3.60 -10.80
N VAL A 293 24.16 4.72 -10.76
CA VAL A 293 24.49 5.45 -9.54
C VAL A 293 23.69 6.76 -9.50
N HIS A 294 23.23 7.15 -8.31
CA HIS A 294 22.59 8.44 -8.11
C HIS A 294 23.53 9.59 -8.52
N ASP A 295 23.00 10.58 -9.25
CA ASP A 295 23.71 11.80 -9.66
C ASP A 295 22.88 13.02 -9.28
N ASP A 296 23.44 13.89 -8.43
CA ASP A 296 22.76 15.05 -7.85
C ASP A 296 22.26 16.03 -8.93
N LEU A 297 23.03 16.22 -10.01
CA LEU A 297 22.62 17.11 -11.11
C LEU A 297 21.42 16.51 -11.86
N LEU A 298 21.46 15.20 -12.13
CA LEU A 298 20.33 14.54 -12.79
C LEU A 298 19.10 14.50 -11.88
N PHE A 299 19.29 14.36 -10.57
CA PHE A 299 18.22 14.47 -9.58
C PHE A 299 17.53 15.83 -9.63
N ASP A 300 18.29 16.93 -9.58
CA ASP A 300 17.73 18.28 -9.69
C ASP A 300 16.94 18.47 -10.99
N ILE A 301 17.45 17.91 -12.10
CA ILE A 301 16.76 17.95 -13.40
C ILE A 301 15.45 17.16 -13.36
N ALA A 302 15.45 15.96 -12.78
CA ALA A 302 14.27 15.11 -12.63
C ALA A 302 13.24 15.72 -11.67
N TYR A 303 13.68 16.30 -10.55
CA TYR A 303 12.84 16.98 -9.57
C TYR A 303 12.09 18.15 -10.19
N ASN A 304 12.79 19.03 -10.90
CA ASN A 304 12.16 20.16 -11.59
C ASN A 304 11.09 19.69 -12.60
N HIS A 305 11.25 18.51 -13.19
CA HIS A 305 10.25 17.97 -14.11
C HIS A 305 9.05 17.37 -13.39
N SER A 306 9.27 16.59 -12.32
CA SER A 306 8.20 16.07 -11.47
C SER A 306 7.39 17.21 -10.83
N GLU A 307 8.05 18.28 -10.38
CA GLU A 307 7.41 19.50 -9.85
C GLU A 307 6.60 20.22 -10.94
N TYR A 308 7.16 20.37 -12.15
CA TYR A 308 6.41 20.93 -13.28
C TYR A 308 5.13 20.15 -13.57
N MET A 309 5.21 18.81 -13.66
CA MET A 309 4.02 17.98 -13.92
C MET A 309 3.01 18.09 -12.78
N PHE A 310 3.48 18.18 -11.53
CA PHE A 310 2.63 18.39 -10.36
C PHE A 310 1.91 19.74 -10.37
N ASP A 311 2.63 20.83 -10.65
CA ASP A 311 2.09 22.19 -10.62
C ASP A 311 1.15 22.49 -11.79
N THR A 312 1.39 21.85 -12.94
CA THR A 312 0.63 22.11 -14.17
C THR A 312 -0.45 21.07 -14.46
N ASP A 313 -0.44 19.94 -13.74
CA ASP A 313 -1.28 18.77 -13.99
C ASP A 313 -1.14 18.23 -15.43
N ASP A 314 0.06 18.39 -16.03
CA ASP A 314 0.38 17.95 -17.39
C ASP A 314 1.43 16.82 -17.36
N PHE A 315 0.99 15.59 -17.60
CA PHE A 315 1.85 14.41 -17.67
C PHE A 315 2.45 14.25 -19.08
N ALA A 316 3.60 14.88 -19.33
CA ALA A 316 4.24 14.85 -20.64
C ALA A 316 5.76 15.01 -20.59
N HIS A 317 6.45 14.45 -21.58
CA HIS A 317 7.91 14.60 -21.79
C HIS A 317 8.34 16.00 -22.30
N VAL A 318 7.55 17.05 -22.04
CA VAL A 318 7.83 18.41 -22.53
C VAL A 318 9.16 18.93 -22.00
N GLY A 319 9.97 19.55 -22.86
CA GLY A 319 11.27 20.12 -22.47
C GLY A 319 12.41 19.12 -22.31
N PHE A 320 12.32 17.92 -22.90
CA PHE A 320 13.39 16.90 -22.82
C PHE A 320 14.75 17.42 -23.34
N GLU A 321 14.78 18.13 -24.47
CA GLU A 321 16.04 18.69 -25.02
C GLU A 321 16.69 19.70 -24.05
N ASP A 322 15.90 20.54 -23.39
CA ASP A 322 16.41 21.47 -22.37
C ASP A 322 16.95 20.71 -21.14
N ARG A 323 16.31 19.59 -20.75
CA ARG A 323 16.84 18.71 -19.71
C ARG A 323 18.16 18.07 -20.12
N PHE A 324 18.26 17.60 -21.37
CA PHE A 324 19.48 17.03 -21.92
C PHE A 324 20.62 18.07 -21.93
N ASP A 325 20.37 19.28 -22.41
CA ASP A 325 21.36 20.37 -22.43
C ASP A 325 21.84 20.74 -21.02
N ARG A 326 20.93 20.77 -20.04
CA ARG A 326 21.28 20.99 -18.62
C ARG A 326 22.09 19.84 -18.03
N ALA A 327 21.83 18.60 -18.43
CA ALA A 327 22.64 17.45 -18.00
C ALA A 327 24.03 17.45 -18.66
N ASN A 328 24.14 18.03 -19.86
CA ASN A 328 25.37 18.05 -20.65
C ASN A 328 26.24 19.30 -20.41
N THR A 329 26.44 19.68 -19.15
CA THR A 329 27.12 20.93 -18.75
C THR A 329 28.54 21.13 -19.30
N GLU A 330 29.28 20.06 -19.61
CA GLU A 330 30.65 20.11 -20.16
C GLU A 330 30.78 19.47 -21.56
N GLY A 331 29.67 19.11 -22.20
CA GLY A 331 29.70 18.33 -23.45
C GLY A 331 30.14 16.88 -23.25
N SER A 332 30.11 16.39 -22.01
CA SER A 332 30.60 15.07 -21.59
C SER A 332 29.55 13.95 -21.69
N ARG A 333 28.25 14.29 -21.74
CA ARG A 333 27.15 13.32 -21.85
C ARG A 333 26.65 13.28 -23.30
N ILE A 334 26.78 12.12 -23.94
CA ILE A 334 26.37 11.89 -25.33
C ILE A 334 24.94 11.33 -25.39
N TYR A 335 24.45 10.75 -24.29
CA TYR A 335 23.17 10.06 -24.26
C TYR A 335 22.46 10.18 -22.91
N CYS A 336 21.15 10.48 -22.96
CA CYS A 336 20.24 10.37 -21.83
C CYS A 336 18.91 9.74 -22.26
N THR A 337 18.16 9.20 -21.29
CA THR A 337 16.82 8.64 -21.46
C THR A 337 15.93 9.07 -20.30
N GLU A 338 14.62 9.08 -20.53
CA GLU A 338 13.62 9.43 -19.52
C GLU A 338 12.51 8.39 -19.46
N ASN A 339 12.09 8.06 -18.24
CA ASN A 339 10.82 7.42 -17.99
C ASN A 339 9.99 8.29 -17.05
N LEU A 340 8.70 8.41 -17.32
CA LEU A 340 7.75 9.06 -16.44
C LEU A 340 6.81 8.02 -15.85
N ALA A 341 6.38 8.22 -14.62
CA ALA A 341 5.30 7.45 -14.00
C ALA A 341 4.34 8.40 -13.30
N TRP A 342 3.07 8.03 -13.26
CA TRP A 342 2.06 8.82 -12.57
C TRP A 342 1.13 7.92 -11.79
N ASN A 343 0.84 8.33 -10.56
CA ASN A 343 -0.12 7.70 -9.67
C ASN A 343 0.22 6.23 -9.30
N TYR A 344 1.51 5.92 -9.24
CA TYR A 344 2.00 4.65 -8.71
C TYR A 344 2.18 4.74 -7.19
N PRO A 345 1.88 3.68 -6.43
CA PRO A 345 1.86 3.73 -4.97
C PRO A 345 3.25 3.62 -4.33
N ASN A 346 4.22 3.02 -5.03
CA ASN A 346 5.56 2.76 -4.51
C ASN A 346 6.59 2.53 -5.64
N ALA A 347 7.86 2.45 -5.24
CA ALA A 347 9.02 2.20 -6.11
C ALA A 347 8.96 0.88 -6.89
N TYR A 348 8.50 -0.20 -6.24
CA TYR A 348 8.42 -1.52 -6.87
C TYR A 348 7.46 -1.49 -8.05
N ASP A 349 6.26 -0.94 -7.86
CA ASP A 349 5.25 -0.87 -8.91
C ASP A 349 5.67 0.03 -10.07
N VAL A 350 6.38 1.13 -9.81
CA VAL A 350 6.95 1.97 -10.87
C VAL A 350 7.86 1.15 -11.79
N VAL A 351 8.76 0.34 -11.22
CA VAL A 351 9.78 -0.40 -11.97
C VAL A 351 9.23 -1.71 -12.54
N TRP A 352 8.68 -2.56 -11.68
CA TRP A 352 8.35 -3.96 -11.97
C TRP A 352 6.96 -4.18 -12.55
N VAL A 353 6.07 -3.19 -12.48
CA VAL A 353 4.73 -3.25 -13.06
C VAL A 353 4.62 -2.23 -14.18
N GLY A 354 4.81 -0.94 -13.88
CA GLY A 354 4.64 0.15 -14.83
C GLY A 354 5.66 0.12 -15.96
N TRP A 355 6.92 0.41 -15.65
CA TRP A 355 7.96 0.55 -16.67
C TRP A 355 8.35 -0.77 -17.30
N LYS A 356 8.40 -1.88 -16.54
CA LYS A 356 8.77 -3.20 -17.06
C LYS A 356 7.82 -3.70 -18.15
N ASP A 357 6.51 -3.53 -17.96
CA ASP A 357 5.51 -4.07 -18.90
C ASP A 357 5.25 -3.14 -20.09
N SER A 358 5.77 -1.92 -20.05
CA SER A 358 5.73 -0.99 -21.17
C SER A 358 6.99 -1.12 -22.05
N PRO A 359 6.88 -1.53 -23.33
CA PRO A 359 8.05 -1.78 -24.18
C PRO A 359 9.07 -0.63 -24.24
N ASP A 360 8.61 0.62 -24.39
CA ASP A 360 9.50 1.78 -24.51
C ASP A 360 10.17 2.14 -23.17
N HIS A 361 9.40 2.19 -22.08
CA HIS A 361 9.93 2.42 -20.73
C HIS A 361 10.89 1.31 -20.29
N ASN A 362 10.58 0.04 -20.61
CA ASN A 362 11.44 -1.10 -20.33
C ASN A 362 12.76 -1.00 -21.12
N ALA A 363 12.67 -0.62 -22.39
CA ALA A 363 13.86 -0.42 -23.22
C ALA A 363 14.75 0.72 -22.69
N ALA A 364 14.20 1.76 -22.06
CA ALA A 364 14.94 2.82 -21.39
C ALA A 364 15.67 2.31 -20.13
N MET A 365 14.99 1.53 -19.26
CA MET A 365 15.61 0.94 -18.06
C MET A 365 16.77 0.00 -18.38
N LEU A 366 16.70 -0.71 -19.51
CA LEU A 366 17.67 -1.72 -19.94
C LEU A 366 18.74 -1.18 -20.91
N LYS A 367 18.88 0.15 -21.06
CA LYS A 367 19.98 0.72 -21.84
C LYS A 367 21.31 0.34 -21.18
N PRO A 368 22.26 -0.28 -21.90
CA PRO A 368 23.51 -0.74 -21.29
C PRO A 368 24.49 0.40 -21.01
N ASN A 369 24.34 1.55 -21.67
CA ASN A 369 25.24 2.68 -21.57
C ASN A 369 24.86 3.71 -20.49
N ILE A 370 23.66 3.64 -19.89
CA ILE A 370 23.35 4.53 -18.75
C ILE A 370 24.12 4.07 -17.51
N THR A 371 24.77 5.02 -16.83
CA THR A 371 25.55 4.76 -15.62
C THR A 371 25.16 5.66 -14.45
N HIS A 372 24.52 6.81 -14.73
CA HIS A 372 24.05 7.77 -13.74
C HIS A 372 22.54 7.98 -13.86
N VAL A 373 21.86 8.21 -12.73
CA VAL A 373 20.40 8.45 -12.69
C VAL A 373 20.03 9.54 -11.71
N GLY A 374 19.13 10.41 -12.15
CA GLY A 374 18.27 11.23 -11.31
C GLY A 374 16.89 10.58 -11.23
N MET A 375 16.39 10.37 -10.03
CA MET A 375 15.06 9.85 -9.78
C MET A 375 14.33 10.86 -8.91
N SER A 376 13.09 11.24 -9.21
CA SER A 376 12.35 12.15 -8.34
C SER A 376 10.86 11.85 -8.30
N TRP A 377 10.30 11.92 -7.09
CA TRP A 377 8.88 11.86 -6.80
C TRP A 377 8.36 13.21 -6.30
N VAL A 378 7.35 13.78 -6.98
CA VAL A 378 6.61 14.95 -6.50
C VAL A 378 5.11 14.66 -6.55
N GLY A 379 4.50 14.49 -5.38
CA GLY A 379 3.12 14.02 -5.27
C GLY A 379 2.97 12.65 -5.93
N ALA A 380 2.13 12.56 -6.97
CA ALA A 380 1.90 11.33 -7.73
C ALA A 380 2.84 11.19 -8.95
N TYR A 381 3.68 12.18 -9.25
CA TYR A 381 4.49 12.24 -10.46
C TYR A 381 5.90 11.76 -10.20
N VAL A 382 6.40 10.90 -11.09
CA VAL A 382 7.73 10.29 -11.01
C VAL A 382 8.49 10.55 -12.30
N THR A 383 9.73 11.02 -12.18
CA THR A 383 10.66 11.17 -13.29
C THR A 383 11.92 10.37 -13.00
N MET A 384 12.26 9.43 -13.89
CA MET A 384 13.61 8.87 -14.01
C MET A 384 14.30 9.55 -15.18
N PHE A 385 15.42 10.22 -14.93
CA PHE A 385 16.27 10.81 -15.96
C PHE A 385 17.67 10.22 -15.83
N ALA A 386 18.09 9.39 -16.80
CA ALA A 386 19.33 8.62 -16.72
C ALA A 386 20.25 8.91 -17.90
N CYS A 387 21.54 9.05 -17.64
CA CYS A 387 22.55 9.34 -18.66
C CYS A 387 23.74 8.39 -18.53
N GLU A 388 24.60 8.40 -19.55
CA GLU A 388 25.85 7.62 -19.56
C GLU A 388 26.91 8.05 -18.54
#